data_AF-H9G5B7-F1
#
_entry.id   AF-H9G5B7-F1
#
_cell.length_a   1.000
_cell.length_b   1.000
_cell.length_c   1.000
_cell.angle_alpha   90.00
_cell.angle_beta   90.00
_cell.angle_gamma   90.00
#
_symmetry.space_group_name_H-M   'P 1'
#
loop_
_entity.id
_entity.type
_entity.pdbx_description
1 polymer ?
#
loop_
_entity_poly.entity_id
_entity_poly.type
_entity_poly.pdbx_seq_one_letter_code
_entity_poly.pdbx_strand_id
1 'polypeptide(L)'
;MGLHITEKHTETVLQMTIQGLDGKGSPQHLSMSRKERLATFHVHGAANTSATVVYDFGNLVIGYRSWPEGKSCYLTRMDKENIQSLDEVVKVFQHTQPKPFLPTFKRGKEKETESDPQALADRSTLGTTINILCSSVPIYWA
;
A
#
# COMPACT_ATOMS: atom_id res chain seq x y z
N MET A 1 13.95 -0.94 17.44
CA MET A 1 14.48 -2.31 17.25
C MET A 1 15.12 -2.38 15.88
N GLY A 2 16.28 -3.03 15.74
CA GLY A 2 16.90 -3.29 14.43
C GLY A 2 16.85 -4.80 14.14
N LEU A 3 16.41 -5.18 12.95
CA LEU A 3 16.34 -6.57 12.53
C LEU A 3 17.56 -6.88 11.64
N HIS A 4 18.41 -7.81 12.07
CA HIS A 4 19.59 -8.23 11.33
C HIS A 4 19.40 -9.67 10.82
N ILE A 5 19.43 -9.85 9.50
CA ILE A 5 19.18 -11.15 8.85
C ILE A 5 20.47 -11.60 8.15
N THR A 6 20.94 -12.81 8.44
CA THR A 6 22.12 -13.43 7.81
C THR A 6 21.71 -14.58 6.89
N GLU A 7 22.45 -14.76 5.78
CA GLU A 7 22.10 -15.70 4.70
C GLU A 7 23.00 -16.94 4.73
N LYS A 8 22.40 -18.14 4.66
CA LYS A 8 23.11 -19.35 4.24
C LYS A 8 22.18 -20.23 3.42
N HIS A 9 22.23 -20.01 2.09
CA HIS A 9 21.64 -20.83 1.03
C HIS A 9 20.19 -21.31 1.22
N THR A 10 19.20 -20.43 1.08
CA THR A 10 17.83 -20.76 0.59
C THR A 10 16.98 -19.50 0.37
N GLU A 11 15.92 -19.62 -0.42
CA GLU A 11 14.86 -18.62 -0.59
C GLU A 11 14.09 -18.46 0.73
N THR A 12 14.60 -17.64 1.65
CA THR A 12 13.98 -17.44 2.96
C THR A 12 12.98 -16.29 2.91
N VAL A 13 11.71 -16.61 3.18
CA VAL A 13 10.67 -15.62 3.51
C VAL A 13 10.65 -15.45 5.03
N LEU A 14 10.89 -14.23 5.52
CA LEU A 14 10.84 -13.93 6.95
C LEU A 14 9.47 -13.37 7.32
N GLN A 15 8.79 -14.02 8.27
CA GLN A 15 7.47 -13.62 8.77
C GLN A 15 7.57 -13.24 10.26
N MET A 16 7.07 -12.05 10.63
CA MET A 16 7.14 -11.53 12.00
C MET A 16 5.89 -10.71 12.35
N THR A 17 5.54 -10.70 13.64
CA THR A 17 4.54 -9.76 14.18
C THR A 17 5.25 -8.68 14.98
N ILE A 18 5.05 -7.42 14.60
CA ILE A 18 5.61 -6.26 15.28
C ILE A 18 4.52 -5.67 16.19
N GLN A 19 4.84 -5.52 17.46
CA GLN A 19 4.01 -4.83 18.46
C GLN A 19 4.56 -3.42 18.67
N GLY A 20 3.68 -2.45 18.98
CA GLY A 20 4.08 -1.08 19.30
C GLY A 20 5.08 -1.03 20.45
N LEU A 21 6.04 -0.10 20.40
CA LEU A 21 7.15 0.01 21.36
C LEU A 21 6.70 0.19 22.81
N ASP A 22 5.51 0.75 23.01
CA ASP A 22 4.85 1.01 24.29
C ASP A 22 3.70 0.01 24.58
N GLY A 23 3.60 -1.08 23.80
CA GLY A 23 2.45 -1.99 23.82
C GLY A 23 1.17 -1.33 23.29
N LYS A 24 1.25 -0.09 22.77
CA LYS A 24 0.13 0.70 22.29
C LYS A 24 0.26 0.85 20.77
N GLY A 25 -0.48 0.05 20.03
CA GLY A 25 -0.47 0.06 18.56
C GLY A 25 -1.17 -1.17 18.01
N SER A 26 -1.73 -1.07 16.81
CA SER A 26 -2.29 -2.27 16.16
C SER A 26 -1.15 -3.24 15.84
N PRO A 27 -1.27 -4.54 16.16
CA PRO A 27 -0.31 -5.54 15.74
C PRO A 27 -0.18 -5.51 14.21
N GLN A 28 1.07 -5.49 13.74
CA GLN A 28 1.37 -5.47 12.31
C GLN A 28 2.10 -6.74 11.94
N HIS A 29 1.72 -7.35 10.82
CA HIS A 29 2.34 -8.56 10.34
C HIS A 29 3.23 -8.26 9.13
N LEU A 30 4.50 -8.61 9.22
CA LEU A 30 5.52 -8.35 8.20
C LEU A 30 5.98 -9.65 7.56
N SER A 31 5.98 -9.69 6.23
CA SER A 31 6.65 -10.71 5.41
C SER A 31 7.70 -10.05 4.51
N MET A 32 8.94 -10.54 4.51
CA MET A 32 10.02 -10.00 3.66
C MET A 32 10.64 -11.08 2.78
N SER A 33 10.90 -10.72 1.52
CA SER A 33 11.62 -11.54 0.55
C SER A 33 12.84 -10.76 0.05
N ARG A 34 14.04 -11.19 0.45
CA ARG A 34 15.29 -10.54 0.01
C ARG A 34 15.56 -10.77 -1.48
N LYS A 35 15.25 -11.97 -1.97
CA LYS A 35 15.40 -12.37 -3.38
C LYS A 35 14.55 -11.49 -4.29
N GLU A 36 13.29 -11.29 -3.91
CA GLU A 36 12.36 -10.47 -4.71
C GLU A 36 12.47 -8.99 -4.38
N ARG A 37 13.25 -8.62 -3.35
CA ARG A 37 13.41 -7.24 -2.87
C ARG A 37 12.07 -6.60 -2.50
N LEU A 38 11.25 -7.35 -1.75
CA LEU A 38 9.91 -6.95 -1.34
C LEU A 38 9.73 -7.02 0.18
N ALA A 39 8.89 -6.14 0.72
CA ALA A 39 8.31 -6.28 2.05
C ALA A 39 6.79 -6.11 1.98
N THR A 40 6.04 -6.98 2.65
CA THR A 40 4.58 -6.95 2.72
C THR A 40 4.16 -6.76 4.18
N PHE A 41 3.27 -5.82 4.42
CA PHE A 41 2.70 -5.54 5.73
C PHE A 41 1.19 -5.73 5.68
N HIS A 42 0.65 -6.43 6.68
CA HIS A 42 -0.78 -6.41 6.97
C HIS A 42 -1.01 -5.49 8.16
N VAL A 43 -1.78 -4.44 7.93
CA VAL A 43 -2.08 -3.40 8.91
C VAL A 43 -3.57 -3.46 9.24
N HIS A 44 -3.87 -3.32 10.53
CA HIS A 44 -5.23 -3.15 10.99
C HIS A 44 -5.50 -1.65 11.19
N GLY A 45 -6.50 -1.15 10.47
CA GLY A 45 -6.95 0.24 10.51
C GLY A 45 -8.05 0.48 11.54
N ALA A 46 -8.58 1.70 11.53
CA ALA A 46 -9.75 2.05 12.35
C ALA A 46 -11.03 1.39 11.82
N ALA A 47 -12.03 1.20 12.68
CA ALA A 47 -13.34 0.65 12.33
C ALA A 47 -13.33 -0.75 11.65
N ASN A 48 -12.49 -1.67 12.14
CA ASN A 48 -12.35 -3.06 11.64
C ASN A 48 -11.91 -3.18 10.17
N THR A 49 -11.40 -2.11 9.60
CA THR A 49 -10.79 -2.15 8.26
C THR A 49 -9.37 -2.69 8.37
N SER A 50 -8.92 -3.40 7.34
CA SER A 50 -7.53 -3.84 7.24
C SER A 50 -6.95 -3.43 5.90
N ALA A 51 -5.63 -3.43 5.78
CA ALA A 51 -4.99 -3.23 4.50
C ALA A 51 -3.73 -4.07 4.37
N THR A 52 -3.39 -4.34 3.11
CA THR A 52 -2.10 -4.91 2.73
C THR A 52 -1.29 -3.83 2.04
N VAL A 53 -0.06 -3.65 2.51
CA VAL A 53 0.93 -2.72 1.95
C VAL A 53 2.10 -3.53 1.42
N VAL A 54 2.49 -3.31 0.16
CA VAL A 54 3.65 -3.97 -0.46
C VAL A 54 4.66 -2.90 -0.84
N TYR A 55 5.84 -2.98 -0.24
CA TYR A 55 7.03 -2.23 -0.65
C TYR A 55 7.79 -3.06 -1.66
N ASP A 56 7.79 -2.61 -2.91
CA ASP A 56 8.61 -3.16 -3.99
C ASP A 56 9.87 -2.31 -4.16
N PHE A 57 10.94 -2.71 -3.46
CA PHE A 57 12.23 -2.04 -3.53
C PHE A 57 12.96 -2.32 -4.86
N GLY A 58 12.55 -3.35 -5.60
CA GLY A 58 13.06 -3.65 -6.93
C GLY A 58 12.56 -2.63 -7.96
N ASN A 59 11.26 -2.35 -7.94
CA ASN A 59 10.59 -1.43 -8.86
C ASN A 59 10.38 -0.01 -8.32
N LEU A 60 10.74 0.24 -7.05
CA LEU A 60 10.59 1.52 -6.35
C LEU A 60 9.13 1.99 -6.28
N VAL A 61 8.23 1.09 -5.92
CA VAL A 61 6.80 1.37 -5.78
C VAL A 61 6.29 0.83 -4.46
N ILE A 62 5.36 1.58 -3.84
CA ILE A 62 4.58 1.14 -2.69
C ILE A 62 3.16 0.92 -3.17
N GLY A 63 2.64 -0.30 -3.02
CA GLY A 63 1.26 -0.66 -3.32
C GLY A 63 0.42 -0.82 -2.07
N TYR A 64 -0.82 -0.36 -2.10
CA TYR A 64 -1.77 -0.44 -1.00
C TYR A 64 -3.15 -0.90 -1.46
N ARG A 65 -3.76 -1.80 -0.69
CA ARG A 65 -5.15 -2.19 -0.87
C ARG A 65 -5.82 -2.43 0.49
N SER A 66 -6.97 -1.80 0.69
CA SER A 66 -7.84 -2.05 1.84
C SER A 66 -8.69 -3.32 1.66
N TRP A 67 -9.11 -3.91 2.77
CA TRP A 67 -9.94 -5.10 2.84
C TRP A 67 -11.00 -4.98 3.93
N PRO A 68 -12.16 -5.64 3.76
CA PRO A 68 -12.58 -6.37 2.56
C PRO A 68 -13.20 -5.49 1.46
N GLU A 69 -13.67 -4.27 1.78
CA GLU A 69 -14.44 -3.42 0.85
C GLU A 69 -13.58 -2.56 -0.10
N GLY A 70 -12.25 -2.73 -0.13
CA GLY A 70 -11.37 -1.94 -0.97
C GLY A 70 -11.68 -2.11 -2.46
N LYS A 71 -12.28 -1.07 -3.06
CA LYS A 71 -12.69 -1.04 -4.48
C LYS A 71 -11.59 -0.65 -5.45
N SER A 72 -10.45 -0.23 -4.93
CA SER A 72 -9.31 0.30 -5.68
C SER A 72 -8.00 -0.14 -5.02
N CYS A 73 -6.95 -0.23 -5.83
CA CYS A 73 -5.57 -0.35 -5.38
C CYS A 73 -4.86 0.96 -5.63
N TYR A 74 -3.97 1.38 -4.73
CA TYR A 74 -3.24 2.63 -4.85
C TYR A 74 -1.74 2.38 -4.89
N LEU A 75 -1.05 3.17 -5.72
CA LEU A 75 0.40 3.12 -5.88
C LEU A 75 1.01 4.47 -5.58
N THR A 76 2.16 4.46 -4.92
CA THR A 76 3.00 5.63 -4.72
C THR A 76 4.43 5.30 -5.12
N ARG A 77 5.11 6.23 -5.77
CA ARG A 77 6.53 6.07 -6.10
C ARG A 77 7.39 6.17 -4.84
N MET A 78 8.38 5.29 -4.75
CA MET A 78 9.34 5.27 -3.65
C MET A 78 10.56 6.11 -4.01
N ASP A 79 10.94 7.01 -3.10
CA ASP A 79 12.24 7.67 -3.14
C ASP A 79 13.29 6.76 -2.49
N LYS A 80 14.39 6.47 -3.20
CA LYS A 80 15.49 5.63 -2.70
C LYS A 80 16.21 6.26 -1.51
N GLU A 81 16.26 7.58 -1.45
CA GLU A 81 16.95 8.32 -0.40
C GLU A 81 16.04 8.59 0.81
N ASN A 82 14.72 8.61 0.58
CA ASN A 82 13.72 8.89 1.60
C ASN A 82 12.51 7.95 1.49
N ILE A 83 12.72 6.68 1.84
CA ILE A 83 11.68 5.66 1.79
C ILE A 83 10.63 5.97 2.87
N GLN A 84 9.39 6.17 2.44
CA GLN A 84 8.25 6.45 3.30
C GLN A 84 8.05 5.34 4.34
N SER A 85 7.90 5.73 5.60
CA SER A 85 7.57 4.82 6.69
C SER A 85 6.16 4.25 6.52
N LEU A 86 5.91 3.08 7.13
CA LEU A 86 4.60 2.45 7.06
C LEU A 86 3.49 3.34 7.65
N ASP A 87 3.78 4.09 8.71
CA ASP A 87 2.81 5.00 9.33
C ASP A 87 2.42 6.16 8.40
N GLU A 88 3.36 6.70 7.62
CA GLU A 88 3.09 7.74 6.62
C GLU A 88 2.20 7.17 5.51
N VAL A 89 2.54 5.99 5.01
CA VAL A 89 1.78 5.29 3.97
C VAL A 89 0.35 5.00 4.43
N VAL A 90 0.19 4.45 5.64
CA VAL A 90 -1.14 4.15 6.21
C VAL A 90 -1.96 5.42 6.40
N LYS A 91 -1.34 6.52 6.87
CA LYS A 91 -2.03 7.80 7.02
C LYS A 91 -2.55 8.32 5.69
N VAL A 92 -1.75 8.31 4.63
CA VAL A 92 -2.19 8.74 3.29
C VAL A 92 -3.44 7.96 2.91
N PHE A 93 -3.40 6.64 2.96
CA PHE A 93 -4.50 5.83 2.46
C PHE A 93 -5.76 5.76 3.34
N GLN A 94 -5.65 6.11 4.62
CA GLN A 94 -6.82 6.34 5.46
C GLN A 94 -7.57 7.62 5.06
N HIS A 95 -6.87 8.62 4.53
CA HIS A 95 -7.46 9.90 4.10
C HIS A 95 -7.83 9.89 2.60
N THR A 96 -7.17 9.07 1.77
CA THR A 96 -7.40 8.95 0.33
C THR A 96 -8.54 7.99 -0.05
N GLN A 97 -9.22 7.35 0.92
CA GLN A 97 -10.45 6.60 0.59
C GLN A 97 -11.43 7.56 -0.11
N PRO A 98 -11.72 7.36 -1.41
CA PRO A 98 -12.62 8.25 -2.10
C PRO A 98 -13.99 8.04 -1.47
N LYS A 99 -14.60 9.14 -1.01
CA LYS A 99 -16.06 9.17 -0.86
C LYS A 99 -16.64 8.54 -2.14
N PRO A 100 -17.58 7.59 -2.04
CA PRO A 100 -18.06 6.87 -3.20
C PRO A 100 -18.51 7.88 -4.26
N PHE A 101 -17.84 7.86 -5.41
CA PHE A 101 -18.25 8.59 -6.59
C PHE A 101 -19.62 8.03 -7.01
N LEU A 102 -20.69 8.65 -6.53
CA LEU A 102 -21.95 8.64 -7.23
C LEU A 102 -21.74 9.51 -8.47
N PRO A 103 -21.87 9.00 -9.70
CA PRO A 103 -21.82 9.82 -10.89
C PRO A 103 -23.12 10.64 -10.92
N THR A 104 -23.11 11.77 -10.21
CA THR A 104 -24.21 12.72 -10.27
C THR A 104 -23.98 13.51 -11.56
N PHE A 105 -24.60 13.07 -12.65
CA PHE A 105 -24.79 13.90 -13.85
C PHE A 105 -25.62 15.13 -13.44
N LYS A 106 -24.97 16.18 -12.95
CA LYS A 106 -25.59 17.50 -12.76
C LYS A 106 -24.88 18.47 -13.70
N ARG A 107 -25.56 18.68 -14.82
CA ARG A 107 -25.35 19.79 -15.76
C ARG A 107 -25.50 21.10 -14.99
N GLY A 108 -24.40 21.82 -14.79
CA GLY A 108 -24.43 23.17 -14.21
C GLY A 108 -23.05 23.63 -13.74
N LYS A 109 -22.58 24.75 -14.30
CA LYS A 109 -21.33 25.42 -13.96
C LYS A 109 -21.30 25.76 -12.46
N GLU A 110 -20.23 25.36 -11.76
CA GLU A 110 -19.51 26.22 -10.80
C GLU A 110 -18.18 25.58 -10.38
N LYS A 111 -17.19 26.44 -10.16
CA LYS A 111 -15.79 26.13 -9.92
C LYS A 111 -15.62 25.51 -8.53
N GLU A 112 -15.23 24.25 -8.46
CA GLU A 112 -14.50 23.71 -7.32
C GLU A 112 -13.35 22.83 -7.86
N THR A 113 -12.17 23.06 -7.27
CA THR A 113 -10.86 22.51 -7.60
C THR A 113 -10.90 21.08 -8.15
N GLU A 114 -10.55 20.98 -9.44
CA GLU A 114 -10.30 19.75 -10.17
C GLU A 114 -9.22 18.95 -9.42
N SER A 115 -9.65 18.00 -8.58
CA SER A 115 -8.77 16.94 -8.13
C SER A 115 -8.33 16.21 -9.39
N ASP A 116 -7.07 16.37 -9.76
CA ASP A 116 -6.48 15.70 -10.91
C ASP A 116 -6.97 14.25 -10.94
N PRO A 117 -7.58 13.78 -12.05
CA PRO A 117 -8.09 12.41 -12.10
C PRO A 117 -6.91 11.49 -11.83
N GLN A 118 -6.93 10.79 -10.69
CA GLN A 118 -5.84 9.89 -10.31
C GLN A 118 -5.48 9.02 -11.52
N ALA A 119 -4.25 9.15 -11.99
CA ALA A 119 -3.84 8.49 -13.22
C ALA A 119 -3.94 6.97 -13.02
N LEU A 120 -4.61 6.28 -13.95
CA LEU A 120 -4.64 4.83 -13.96
C LEU A 120 -3.22 4.30 -14.19
N ALA A 121 -2.79 3.38 -13.33
CA ALA A 121 -1.48 2.77 -13.46
C ALA A 121 -1.47 1.62 -14.48
N ASP A 122 -0.42 1.53 -15.28
CA ASP A 122 -0.22 0.42 -16.21
C ASP A 122 0.35 -0.81 -15.48
N ARG A 123 -0.44 -1.89 -15.48
CA ARG A 123 -0.11 -3.19 -14.88
C ARG A 123 1.14 -3.83 -15.47
N SER A 124 1.46 -3.56 -16.74
CA SER A 124 2.62 -4.13 -17.43
C SER A 124 3.95 -3.72 -16.78
N THR A 125 3.94 -2.61 -16.05
CA THR A 125 5.11 -2.02 -15.40
C THR A 125 5.28 -2.44 -13.93
N LEU A 126 4.31 -3.19 -13.38
CA LEU A 126 4.27 -3.54 -11.96
C LEU A 126 4.85 -4.94 -11.71
N GLY A 127 5.53 -5.09 -10.57
CA GLY A 127 5.98 -6.39 -10.09
C GLY A 127 4.81 -7.35 -9.84
N THR A 128 5.09 -8.66 -9.93
CA THR A 128 4.08 -9.73 -9.78
C THR A 128 3.28 -9.59 -8.49
N THR A 129 3.93 -9.28 -7.37
CA THR A 129 3.27 -9.16 -6.06
C THR A 129 2.28 -8.00 -6.01
N ILE A 130 2.60 -6.86 -6.62
CA ILE A 130 1.66 -5.73 -6.73
C ILE A 130 0.51 -6.09 -7.68
N ASN A 131 0.80 -6.75 -8.81
CA ASN A 131 -0.23 -7.23 -9.73
C ASN A 131 -1.21 -8.22 -9.05
N ILE A 132 -0.71 -9.10 -8.19
CA ILE A 132 -1.54 -10.00 -7.38
C ILE A 132 -2.38 -9.21 -6.37
N LEU A 133 -1.74 -8.29 -5.61
CA LEU A 133 -2.42 -7.41 -4.64
C LEU A 133 -3.62 -6.70 -5.28
N CYS A 134 -3.43 -6.16 -6.49
CA CYS A 134 -4.42 -5.33 -7.17
C CYS A 134 -5.29 -6.10 -8.20
N SER A 135 -5.16 -7.43 -8.30
CA SER A 135 -5.65 -8.23 -9.44
C SER A 135 -7.09 -7.97 -9.88
N SER A 136 -8.02 -7.73 -8.95
CA SER A 136 -9.47 -7.57 -9.19
C SER A 136 -10.00 -6.13 -9.12
N VAL A 137 -9.14 -5.11 -9.00
CA VAL A 137 -9.56 -3.72 -8.82
C VAL A 137 -8.77 -2.77 -9.73
N PRO A 138 -9.33 -1.59 -10.09
CA PRO A 138 -8.56 -0.54 -10.76
C PRO A 138 -7.38 -0.09 -9.89
N ILE A 139 -6.31 0.34 -10.58
CA ILE A 139 -5.07 0.76 -9.94
C ILE A 139 -4.86 2.25 -10.23
N TYR A 140 -4.68 3.03 -9.18
CA TYR A 140 -4.51 4.47 -9.25
C TYR A 140 -3.17 4.90 -8.66
N TRP A 141 -2.51 5.86 -9.30
CA TRP A 141 -1.43 6.59 -8.64
C TRP A 141 -2.01 7.55 -7.61
N ALA A 142 -1.41 7.56 -6.41
CA ALA A 142 -1.73 8.47 -5.32
C ALA A 142 -0.71 9.61 -5.22
#